data_AF-A0A951EWD2-F1
#
_entry.id   AF-A0A951EWD2-F1
#
_cell.length_a   1.000
_cell.length_b   1.000
_cell.length_c   1.000
_cell.angle_alpha   90.00
_cell.angle_beta   90.00
_cell.angle_gamma   90.00
#
_symmetry.space_group_name_H-M   'P 1'
#
loop_
_entity.id
_entity.type
_entity.pdbx_description
1 polymer ?
#
loop_
_entity_poly.entity_id
_entity_poly.type
_entity_poly.pdbx_seq_one_letter_code
_entity_poly.pdbx_strand_id
1 'polypeptide(L)'
;SLPAEKADPVFSTLVASFAQIRNHRELFDAGRSGIKLLLSEVPRGQSTAKDNEPQERIVDLLAGAATSTDTEARDQVAQEMLRILEAQRIVSLDTLFQLTDQLDAVSRGEKPNNALMARLTGRISEIQLPRNALTTTERTSVAFGYWVDKHIEDQRRLNLRSAVEKAGTDPEKLKDLRGSLAPFLRDTLLAFNYAYYAPPGSQVLYTNPVFVRSHDFIGAQGSNHLWRSTEVLGSGWPSSAGGRLVGSLSTLPYALAEAEQNFLIPSQTQALIWTDLVPQMILSAKIPRWWNVTPSQVHWVGLHIRYGRELLAESTFDADLRAQLLESLSVLASPVRTQAIGRLLEQGNAKEAMDRVTPAELLLLARDRASKEPADEASPLGASIRQLAQESPKEINYDVISRAFGSPKPTLANSYEPELMNLRTFPTLMGYSSRIMAESWESNTLYWAALADELAIRPGELNVRIPEWTGKLVEHIFASHLEDWPAVLKSLRLVGEDVRAQSRASIATEQKAAL
;
A
#
# COMPACT_ATOMS: atom_id res chain seq x y z
N SER A 1 15.63 -4.24 5.67
CA SER A 1 15.06 -5.59 5.47
C SER A 1 15.94 -6.64 6.13
N LEU A 2 15.34 -7.79 6.49
CA LEU A 2 16.10 -8.99 6.86
C LEU A 2 16.91 -9.47 5.64
N PRO A 3 18.17 -9.88 5.81
CA PRO A 3 18.94 -10.51 4.74
C PRO A 3 18.22 -11.79 4.26
N ALA A 4 18.26 -12.06 2.96
CA ALA A 4 17.56 -13.21 2.38
C ALA A 4 17.95 -14.55 3.05
N GLU A 5 19.24 -14.72 3.35
CA GLU A 5 19.79 -15.90 4.04
C GLU A 5 19.26 -16.10 5.47
N LYS A 6 18.73 -15.03 6.08
CA LYS A 6 18.18 -15.04 7.45
C LYS A 6 16.66 -15.18 7.47
N ALA A 7 15.98 -14.95 6.36
CA ALA A 7 14.53 -14.94 6.30
C ALA A 7 13.92 -16.31 6.70
N ASP A 8 14.37 -17.40 6.06
CA ASP A 8 13.81 -18.74 6.31
C ASP A 8 14.08 -19.26 7.75
N PRO A 9 15.31 -19.17 8.29
CA PRO A 9 15.58 -19.59 9.67
C PRO A 9 14.76 -18.81 10.71
N VAL A 10 14.64 -17.49 10.53
CA VAL A 10 13.86 -16.63 11.42
C VAL A 10 12.38 -16.98 11.34
N PHE A 11 11.83 -17.12 10.13
CA PHE A 11 10.43 -17.49 9.92
C PHE A 11 10.10 -18.86 10.53
N SER A 12 10.95 -19.87 10.32
CA SER A 12 10.78 -21.21 10.91
C SER A 12 10.75 -21.17 12.44
N THR A 13 11.68 -20.41 13.05
CA THR A 13 11.75 -20.26 14.52
C THR A 13 10.51 -19.56 15.06
N LEU A 14 10.02 -18.52 14.37
CA LEU A 14 8.79 -17.83 14.71
C LEU A 14 7.60 -18.80 14.70
N VAL A 15 7.36 -19.49 13.59
CA VAL A 15 6.21 -20.39 13.43
C VAL A 15 6.25 -21.52 14.47
N ALA A 16 7.43 -22.11 14.73
CA ALA A 16 7.58 -23.17 15.72
C ALA A 16 7.13 -22.75 17.13
N SER A 17 7.36 -21.48 17.51
CA SER A 17 6.93 -20.97 18.82
C SER A 17 5.40 -20.93 19.00
N PHE A 18 4.64 -20.84 17.92
CA PHE A 18 3.17 -20.81 17.96
C PHE A 18 2.54 -22.22 17.94
N ALA A 19 3.29 -23.28 17.65
CA ALA A 19 2.77 -24.64 17.52
C ALA A 19 2.30 -25.27 18.85
N GLN A 20 2.78 -24.77 20.00
CA GLN A 20 2.54 -25.38 21.32
C GLN A 20 1.82 -24.45 22.30
N ILE A 21 1.23 -23.35 21.83
CA ILE A 21 0.53 -22.37 22.70
C ILE A 21 -0.77 -22.96 23.24
N ARG A 22 -0.93 -22.90 24.56
CA ARG A 22 -2.11 -23.43 25.28
C ARG A 22 -2.90 -22.34 26.01
N ASN A 23 -2.32 -21.17 26.22
CA ASN A 23 -2.93 -20.07 26.96
C ASN A 23 -2.45 -18.69 26.50
N HIS A 24 -3.11 -17.64 26.97
CA HIS A 24 -2.81 -16.25 26.58
C HIS A 24 -1.43 -15.77 27.05
N ARG A 25 -0.89 -16.32 28.14
CA ARG A 25 0.45 -15.98 28.63
C ARG A 25 1.51 -16.48 27.66
N GLU A 26 1.45 -17.76 27.29
CA GLU A 26 2.34 -18.34 26.27
C GLU A 26 2.20 -17.61 24.93
N LEU A 27 0.98 -17.21 24.55
CA LEU A 27 0.75 -16.42 23.34
C LEU A 27 1.47 -15.06 23.38
N PHE A 28 1.36 -14.33 24.49
CA PHE A 28 2.04 -13.05 24.64
C PHE A 28 3.57 -13.22 24.65
N ASP A 29 4.08 -14.20 25.40
CA ASP A 29 5.52 -14.46 25.51
C ASP A 29 6.13 -14.89 24.15
N ALA A 30 5.43 -15.73 23.39
CA ALA A 30 5.83 -16.11 22.03
C ALA A 30 5.83 -14.89 21.09
N GLY A 31 4.79 -14.06 21.12
CA GLY A 31 4.73 -12.84 20.31
C GLY A 31 5.84 -11.85 20.64
N ARG A 32 6.08 -11.58 21.93
CA ARG A 32 7.18 -10.71 22.39
C ARG A 32 8.55 -11.24 21.97
N SER A 33 8.78 -12.54 22.15
CA SER A 33 10.04 -13.19 21.78
C SER A 33 10.26 -13.16 20.26
N GLY A 34 9.20 -13.36 19.49
CA GLY A 34 9.25 -13.29 18.03
C GLY A 34 9.63 -11.89 17.51
N ILE A 35 9.08 -10.82 18.10
CA ILE A 35 9.47 -9.45 17.75
C ILE A 35 10.95 -9.21 18.08
N LYS A 36 11.42 -9.66 19.25
CA LYS A 36 12.83 -9.54 19.63
C LYS A 36 13.75 -10.29 18.67
N LEU A 37 13.37 -11.49 18.24
CA LEU A 37 14.10 -12.28 17.25
C LEU A 37 14.16 -11.58 15.89
N LEU A 38 13.02 -11.05 15.41
CA LEU A 38 12.97 -10.29 14.16
C LEU A 38 13.93 -9.10 14.22
N LEU A 39 13.88 -8.33 15.31
CA LEU A 39 14.75 -7.17 15.48
C LEU A 39 16.22 -7.58 15.65
N SER A 40 16.56 -8.68 16.33
CA SER A 40 17.96 -9.05 16.53
C SER A 40 18.69 -9.44 15.24
N GLU A 41 17.96 -9.94 14.24
CA GLU A 41 18.54 -10.36 12.95
C GLU A 41 18.57 -9.22 11.89
N VAL A 42 18.04 -8.04 12.21
CA VAL A 42 18.14 -6.87 11.34
C VAL A 42 19.54 -6.25 11.42
N PRO A 43 20.23 -6.01 10.29
CA PRO A 43 21.54 -5.37 10.29
C PRO A 43 21.54 -4.01 10.99
N ARG A 44 22.66 -3.71 11.68
CA ARG A 44 22.86 -2.40 12.31
C ARG A 44 22.85 -1.28 11.27
N GLY A 45 22.37 -0.09 11.67
CA GLY A 45 22.31 1.09 10.79
C GLY A 45 21.09 1.14 9.86
N GLN A 46 20.14 0.19 9.97
CA GLN A 46 18.88 0.23 9.22
C GLN A 46 17.76 1.02 9.92
N SER A 47 17.97 1.44 11.17
CA SER A 47 17.05 2.26 11.97
C SER A 47 17.86 3.24 12.80
N THR A 48 17.27 4.41 13.06
CA THR A 48 17.83 5.47 13.92
C THR A 48 17.43 5.30 15.39
N ALA A 49 16.42 4.47 15.67
CA ALA A 49 15.94 4.16 17.01
C ALA A 49 16.97 3.41 17.86
N LYS A 50 16.89 3.57 19.19
CA LYS A 50 17.73 2.83 20.13
C LYS A 50 17.23 1.39 20.32
N ASP A 51 18.09 0.52 20.84
CA ASP A 51 17.75 -0.89 21.11
C ASP A 51 16.59 -1.07 22.12
N ASN A 52 16.35 -0.08 22.97
CA ASN A 52 15.26 -0.07 23.95
C ASN A 52 13.95 0.57 23.45
N GLU A 53 13.88 0.96 22.16
CA GLU A 53 12.73 1.59 21.50
C GLU A 53 12.19 0.67 20.37
N PRO A 54 11.70 -0.54 20.68
CA PRO A 54 11.25 -1.51 19.68
C PRO A 54 10.16 -0.99 18.76
N GLN A 55 9.27 -0.09 19.21
CA GLN A 55 8.24 0.47 18.34
C GLN A 55 8.85 1.35 17.24
N GLU A 56 9.66 2.32 17.63
CA GLU A 56 10.30 3.25 16.68
C GLU A 56 11.18 2.49 15.71
N ARG A 57 11.87 1.45 16.20
CA ARG A 57 12.69 0.58 15.37
C ARG A 57 11.89 -0.18 14.30
N ILE A 58 10.70 -0.68 14.63
CA ILE A 58 9.82 -1.30 13.62
C ILE A 58 9.30 -0.26 12.63
N VAL A 59 8.87 0.91 13.11
CA VAL A 59 8.36 1.98 12.25
C VAL A 59 9.44 2.43 11.27
N ASP A 60 10.68 2.63 11.72
CA ASP A 60 11.82 2.95 10.86
C ASP A 60 11.98 1.91 9.75
N LEU A 61 11.98 0.62 10.11
CA LEU A 61 12.18 -0.47 9.15
C LEU A 61 11.03 -0.59 8.13
N LEU A 62 9.80 -0.32 8.55
CA LEU A 62 8.62 -0.31 7.69
C LEU A 62 8.56 0.93 6.80
N ALA A 63 8.99 2.08 7.31
CA ALA A 63 9.02 3.33 6.56
C ALA A 63 10.08 3.29 5.45
N GLY A 64 11.19 2.59 5.65
CA GLY A 64 12.26 2.41 4.66
C GLY A 64 13.63 2.34 5.33
N ALA A 65 14.65 1.81 4.64
CA ALA A 65 15.98 1.68 5.23
C ALA A 65 16.56 3.05 5.63
N ALA A 66 17.14 3.15 6.84
CA ALA A 66 17.76 4.39 7.34
C ALA A 66 18.96 4.90 6.50
N THR A 67 19.44 4.12 5.53
CA THR A 67 20.46 4.53 4.55
C THR A 67 19.88 5.10 3.26
N SER A 68 18.58 5.43 3.20
CA SER A 68 18.03 6.13 2.03
C SER A 68 18.71 7.48 1.86
N THR A 69 18.98 7.86 0.61
CA THR A 69 19.50 9.20 0.26
C THR A 69 18.48 10.32 0.48
N ASP A 70 17.29 9.96 0.96
CA ASP A 70 16.12 10.84 1.06
C ASP A 70 15.45 10.65 2.42
N THR A 71 16.07 11.25 3.44
CA THR A 71 15.63 11.18 4.83
C THR A 71 14.28 11.87 5.04
N GLU A 72 14.00 12.95 4.30
CA GLU A 72 12.76 13.70 4.42
C GLU A 72 11.55 12.87 3.99
N ALA A 73 11.60 12.24 2.82
CA ALA A 73 10.52 11.37 2.35
C ALA A 73 10.30 10.19 3.31
N ARG A 74 11.37 9.61 3.84
CA ARG A 74 11.31 8.53 4.84
C ARG A 74 10.63 8.99 6.13
N ASP A 75 11.00 10.17 6.64
CA ASP A 75 10.43 10.73 7.86
C ASP A 75 8.94 11.06 7.68
N GLN A 76 8.53 11.54 6.50
CA GLN A 76 7.11 11.74 6.19
C GLN A 76 6.32 10.42 6.25
N VAL A 77 6.84 9.33 5.67
CA VAL A 77 6.21 7.99 5.73
C VAL A 77 6.16 7.47 7.17
N ALA A 78 7.25 7.61 7.93
CA ALA A 78 7.28 7.19 9.34
C ALA A 78 6.27 7.98 10.19
N GLN A 79 6.17 9.30 9.97
CA GLN A 79 5.18 10.14 10.64
C GLN A 79 3.75 9.76 10.28
N GLU A 80 3.47 9.43 9.02
CA GLU A 80 2.15 8.94 8.60
C GLU A 80 1.76 7.66 9.35
N MET A 81 2.69 6.69 9.42
CA MET A 81 2.48 5.46 10.20
C MET A 81 2.20 5.75 11.68
N LEU A 82 3.00 6.61 12.32
CA LEU A 82 2.80 6.99 13.72
C LEU A 82 1.46 7.70 13.94
N ARG A 83 1.03 8.56 13.01
CA ARG A 83 -0.29 9.22 13.06
C ARG A 83 -1.42 8.19 12.99
N ILE A 84 -1.29 7.14 12.17
CA ILE A 84 -2.27 6.05 12.09
C ILE A 84 -2.32 5.29 13.42
N LEU A 85 -1.17 4.92 14.00
CA LEU A 85 -1.13 4.23 15.29
C LEU A 85 -1.79 5.06 16.40
N GLU A 86 -1.56 6.38 16.40
CA GLU A 86 -2.18 7.32 17.34
C GLU A 86 -3.69 7.45 17.11
N ALA A 87 -4.14 7.59 15.85
CA ALA A 87 -5.57 7.67 15.51
C ALA A 87 -6.33 6.41 15.92
N GLN A 88 -5.70 5.25 15.77
CA GLN A 88 -6.21 3.97 16.22
C GLN A 88 -6.06 3.74 17.73
N ARG A 89 -5.50 4.67 18.50
CA ARG A 89 -5.30 4.57 19.96
C ARG A 89 -4.53 3.30 20.37
N ILE A 90 -3.50 2.96 19.61
CA ILE A 90 -2.72 1.73 19.81
C ILE A 90 -1.79 1.88 21.01
N VAL A 91 -1.70 0.83 21.84
CA VAL A 91 -0.74 0.79 22.95
C VAL A 91 0.64 0.49 22.37
N SER A 92 1.65 1.29 22.73
CA SER A 92 2.97 1.15 22.12
C SER A 92 3.67 -0.16 22.52
N LEU A 93 4.50 -0.71 21.62
CA LEU A 93 5.32 -1.89 21.95
C LEU A 93 6.22 -1.63 23.16
N ASP A 94 6.79 -0.41 23.27
CA ASP A 94 7.64 -0.05 24.40
C ASP A 94 6.85 -0.10 25.70
N THR A 95 5.60 0.39 25.70
CA THR A 95 4.71 0.33 26.87
C THR A 95 4.40 -1.12 27.22
N LEU A 96 4.05 -1.96 26.24
CA LEU A 96 3.75 -3.37 26.47
C LEU A 96 4.95 -4.13 27.04
N PHE A 97 6.14 -3.91 26.49
CA PHE A 97 7.35 -4.62 26.92
C PHE A 97 7.82 -4.16 28.30
N GLN A 98 7.79 -2.85 28.57
CA GLN A 98 8.09 -2.30 29.90
C GLN A 98 7.10 -2.83 30.95
N LEU A 99 5.81 -2.97 30.60
CA LEU A 99 4.80 -3.53 31.52
C LEU A 99 5.11 -4.99 31.85
N THR A 100 5.52 -5.77 30.86
CA THR A 100 5.92 -7.17 31.09
C THR A 100 7.15 -7.26 31.99
N ASP A 101 8.19 -6.48 31.70
CA ASP A 101 9.42 -6.47 32.51
C ASP A 101 9.13 -6.03 33.95
N GLN A 102 8.19 -5.08 34.12
CA GLN A 102 7.72 -4.66 35.43
C GLN A 102 6.91 -5.74 36.16
N LEU A 103 6.04 -6.49 35.47
CA LEU A 103 5.31 -7.61 36.09
C LEU A 103 6.29 -8.69 36.56
N ASP A 104 7.32 -8.98 35.78
CA ASP A 104 8.38 -9.91 36.17
C ASP A 104 9.22 -9.36 37.34
N ALA A 105 9.54 -8.07 37.36
CA ALA A 105 10.22 -7.40 38.47
C ALA A 105 9.41 -7.43 39.78
N VAL A 106 8.11 -7.16 39.72
CA VAL A 106 7.20 -7.25 40.88
C VAL A 106 7.12 -8.67 41.40
N SER A 107 7.13 -9.68 40.51
CA SER A 107 7.19 -11.10 40.92
C SER A 107 8.48 -11.45 41.68
N ARG A 108 9.55 -10.66 41.52
CA ARG A 108 10.82 -10.76 42.27
C ARG A 108 10.88 -9.85 43.51
N GLY A 109 9.80 -9.16 43.85
CA GLY A 109 9.69 -8.31 45.05
C GLY A 109 9.95 -6.82 44.83
N GLU A 110 10.09 -6.36 43.58
CA GLU A 110 10.22 -4.93 43.29
C GLU A 110 8.87 -4.18 43.41
N LYS A 111 8.92 -2.87 43.68
CA LYS A 111 7.71 -2.06 43.83
C LYS A 111 7.00 -1.84 42.49
N PRO A 112 5.65 -1.89 42.43
CA PRO A 112 4.90 -1.67 41.20
C PRO A 112 5.05 -0.23 40.67
N ASN A 113 5.34 -0.08 39.38
CA ASN A 113 5.42 1.20 38.70
C ASN A 113 4.02 1.74 38.34
N ASN A 114 3.46 2.56 39.23
CA ASN A 114 2.11 3.12 39.07
C ASN A 114 1.95 4.05 37.86
N ALA A 115 3.03 4.72 37.42
CA ALA A 115 3.01 5.63 36.27
C ALA A 115 2.85 4.85 34.95
N LEU A 116 3.53 3.72 34.82
CA LEU A 116 3.44 2.88 33.63
C LEU A 116 2.04 2.26 33.49
N MET A 117 1.44 1.79 34.59
CA MET A 117 0.06 1.30 34.60
C MET A 117 -0.96 2.42 34.30
N ALA A 118 -0.68 3.65 34.76
CA ALA A 118 -1.51 4.80 34.42
C ALA A 118 -1.45 5.14 32.93
N ARG A 119 -0.29 4.99 32.27
CA ARG A 119 -0.15 5.18 30.81
C ARG A 119 -1.05 4.21 30.03
N LEU A 120 -1.06 2.92 30.39
CA LEU A 120 -1.97 1.94 29.79
C LEU A 120 -3.43 2.32 30.01
N THR A 121 -3.79 2.66 31.24
CA THR A 121 -5.17 3.04 31.60
C THR A 121 -5.63 4.28 30.83
N GLY A 122 -4.76 5.27 30.67
CA GLY A 122 -5.01 6.46 29.86
C GLY A 122 -5.31 6.10 28.41
N ARG A 123 -4.48 5.27 27.77
CA ARG A 123 -4.72 4.79 26.40
C ARG A 123 -6.01 4.01 26.26
N ILE A 124 -6.34 3.14 27.21
CA ILE A 124 -7.62 2.41 27.22
C ILE A 124 -8.82 3.37 27.29
N SER A 125 -8.71 4.44 28.08
CA SER A 125 -9.78 5.42 28.24
C SER A 125 -10.05 6.26 26.99
N GLU A 126 -9.04 6.41 26.11
CA GLU A 126 -9.16 7.11 24.83
C GLU A 126 -9.88 6.29 23.75
N ILE A 127 -10.11 4.98 23.98
CA ILE A 127 -10.81 4.12 23.02
C ILE A 127 -12.30 4.49 23.01
N GLN A 128 -12.67 5.31 22.03
CA GLN A 128 -14.06 5.68 21.75
C GLN A 128 -14.72 4.60 20.91
N LEU A 129 -15.77 3.97 21.46
CA LEU A 129 -16.61 3.09 20.65
C LEU A 129 -17.56 3.94 19.80
N PRO A 130 -17.81 3.53 18.54
CA PRO A 130 -18.90 4.09 17.76
C PRO A 130 -20.22 4.03 18.55
N ARG A 131 -21.11 5.01 18.35
CA ARG A 131 -22.42 5.00 19.00
C ARG A 131 -23.20 3.75 18.57
N ASN A 132 -23.37 2.81 19.49
CA ASN A 132 -24.17 1.63 19.28
C ASN A 132 -25.65 2.03 19.14
N ALA A 133 -26.16 2.04 17.91
CA ALA A 133 -27.57 2.26 17.64
C ALA A 133 -28.45 1.04 18.01
N LEU A 134 -27.83 -0.14 18.16
CA LEU A 134 -28.53 -1.41 18.40
C LEU A 134 -28.55 -1.78 19.89
N THR A 135 -29.71 -2.22 20.36
CA THR A 135 -29.89 -2.84 21.67
C THR A 135 -29.10 -4.15 21.78
N THR A 136 -28.89 -4.66 23.00
CA THR A 136 -28.19 -5.94 23.21
C THR A 136 -28.90 -7.10 22.51
N THR A 137 -30.24 -7.12 22.52
CA THR A 137 -31.05 -8.16 21.85
C THR A 137 -30.87 -8.10 20.33
N GLU A 138 -30.91 -6.90 19.74
CA GLU A 138 -30.67 -6.71 18.30
C GLU A 138 -29.23 -7.08 17.91
N ARG A 139 -28.24 -6.75 18.74
CA ARG A 139 -26.85 -7.18 18.53
C ARG A 139 -26.75 -8.71 18.50
N THR A 140 -27.38 -9.40 19.44
CA THR A 140 -27.35 -10.87 19.50
C THR A 140 -28.10 -11.50 18.32
N SER A 141 -29.21 -10.91 17.86
CA SER A 141 -29.96 -11.41 16.71
C SER A 141 -29.27 -11.15 15.38
N VAL A 142 -28.63 -9.98 15.21
CA VAL A 142 -27.89 -9.60 14.00
C VAL A 142 -26.54 -10.34 13.91
N ALA A 143 -25.89 -10.58 15.05
CA ALA A 143 -24.59 -11.24 15.10
C ALA A 143 -24.67 -12.78 15.11
N PHE A 144 -25.86 -13.38 15.05
CA PHE A 144 -26.08 -14.85 15.10
C PHE A 144 -25.22 -15.55 16.18
N GLY A 145 -25.10 -14.94 17.36
CA GLY A 145 -24.30 -15.46 18.49
C GLY A 145 -22.78 -15.22 18.44
N TYR A 146 -22.23 -14.63 17.36
CA TYR A 146 -20.80 -14.33 17.25
C TYR A 146 -20.47 -12.88 17.57
N TRP A 147 -19.97 -12.65 18.78
CA TRP A 147 -19.65 -11.31 19.27
C TRP A 147 -18.20 -10.91 18.96
N VAL A 148 -17.99 -10.31 17.79
CA VAL A 148 -16.66 -9.87 17.30
C VAL A 148 -16.00 -8.84 18.22
N ASP A 149 -16.76 -7.93 18.81
CA ASP A 149 -16.21 -6.84 19.63
C ASP A 149 -15.97 -7.22 21.09
N LYS A 150 -16.14 -8.50 21.46
CA LYS A 150 -16.01 -8.95 22.86
C LYS A 150 -14.62 -8.65 23.42
N HIS A 151 -13.55 -8.89 22.66
CA HIS A 151 -12.19 -8.60 23.13
C HIS A 151 -11.96 -7.10 23.32
N ILE A 152 -12.61 -6.24 22.53
CA ILE A 152 -12.54 -4.78 22.68
C ILE A 152 -13.18 -4.36 24.01
N GLU A 153 -14.32 -4.96 24.36
CA GLU A 153 -14.93 -4.71 25.68
C GLU A 153 -14.07 -5.22 26.83
N ASP A 154 -13.50 -6.42 26.70
CA ASP A 154 -12.64 -7.02 27.73
C ASP A 154 -11.36 -6.18 27.94
N GLN A 155 -10.75 -5.68 26.86
CA GLN A 155 -9.63 -4.73 26.90
C GLN A 155 -10.00 -3.44 27.64
N ARG A 156 -11.19 -2.88 27.39
CA ARG A 156 -11.66 -1.64 28.05
C ARG A 156 -11.93 -1.80 29.53
N ARG A 157 -12.30 -3.01 29.97
CA ARG A 157 -12.55 -3.33 31.38
C ARG A 157 -11.27 -3.68 32.14
N LEU A 158 -10.14 -3.86 31.45
CA LEU A 158 -8.87 -4.20 32.09
C LEU A 158 -8.38 -3.07 33.00
N ASN A 159 -8.29 -3.35 34.30
CA ASN A 159 -7.61 -2.50 35.26
C ASN A 159 -6.38 -3.24 35.81
N LEU A 160 -5.23 -3.04 35.17
CA LEU A 160 -4.01 -3.75 35.50
C LEU A 160 -3.52 -3.43 36.92
N ARG A 161 -3.71 -2.19 37.39
CA ARG A 161 -3.33 -1.80 38.77
C ARG A 161 -4.09 -2.62 39.80
N SER A 162 -5.41 -2.67 39.69
CA SER A 162 -6.24 -3.48 40.59
C SER A 162 -5.91 -4.98 40.48
N ALA A 163 -5.58 -5.46 39.28
CA ALA A 163 -5.21 -6.84 39.06
C ALA A 163 -3.88 -7.21 39.76
N VAL A 164 -2.88 -6.33 39.68
CA VAL A 164 -1.59 -6.48 40.38
C VAL A 164 -1.77 -6.44 41.90
N GLU A 165 -2.56 -5.49 42.41
CA GLU A 165 -2.87 -5.39 43.84
C GLU A 165 -3.55 -6.68 44.36
N LYS A 166 -4.49 -7.24 43.59
CA LYS A 166 -5.18 -8.50 43.92
C LYS A 166 -4.27 -9.72 43.83
N ALA A 167 -3.30 -9.71 42.93
CA ALA A 167 -2.30 -10.78 42.83
C ALA A 167 -1.33 -10.76 44.03
N GLY A 168 -1.10 -9.60 44.64
CA GLY A 168 -0.27 -9.47 45.84
C GLY A 168 1.16 -9.96 45.58
N THR A 169 1.65 -10.86 46.43
CA THR A 169 2.98 -11.48 46.30
C THR A 169 2.97 -12.83 45.61
N ASP A 170 1.83 -13.26 45.03
CA ASP A 170 1.70 -14.55 44.34
C ASP A 170 2.41 -14.49 42.97
N PRO A 171 3.57 -15.17 42.80
CA PRO A 171 4.36 -15.03 41.59
C PRO A 171 3.68 -15.62 40.36
N GLU A 172 2.86 -16.68 40.51
CA GLU A 172 2.20 -17.29 39.37
C GLU A 172 1.03 -16.42 38.88
N LYS A 173 0.24 -15.86 39.79
CA LYS A 173 -0.80 -14.89 39.40
C LYS A 173 -0.23 -13.67 38.70
N LEU A 174 0.90 -13.13 39.18
CA LEU A 174 1.58 -12.00 38.54
C LEU A 174 2.09 -12.35 37.13
N LYS A 175 2.63 -13.56 36.94
CA LYS A 175 3.04 -14.03 35.62
C LYS A 175 1.84 -14.21 34.68
N ASP A 176 0.72 -14.71 35.19
CA ASP A 176 -0.49 -14.93 34.41
C ASP A 176 -1.16 -13.62 33.96
N LEU A 177 -0.96 -12.51 34.70
CA LEU A 177 -1.41 -11.19 34.27
C LEU A 177 -0.78 -10.75 32.93
N ARG A 178 0.39 -11.28 32.54
CA ARG A 178 0.96 -11.02 31.21
C ARG A 178 0.04 -11.48 30.10
N GLY A 179 -0.73 -12.54 30.31
CA GLY A 179 -1.73 -13.01 29.35
C GLY A 179 -2.81 -11.96 29.04
N SER A 180 -3.11 -11.05 29.98
CA SER A 180 -4.05 -9.95 29.73
C SER A 180 -3.53 -8.90 28.73
N LEU A 181 -2.22 -8.89 28.46
CA LEU A 181 -1.60 -8.00 27.47
C LEU A 181 -1.63 -8.58 26.04
N ALA A 182 -1.96 -9.88 25.88
CA ALA A 182 -1.99 -10.54 24.56
C ALA A 182 -2.91 -9.85 23.54
N PRO A 183 -4.15 -9.43 23.88
CA PRO A 183 -5.00 -8.72 22.94
C PRO A 183 -4.42 -7.38 22.50
N PHE A 184 -3.73 -6.65 23.38
CA PHE A 184 -3.08 -5.39 23.02
C PHE A 184 -1.90 -5.61 22.09
N LEU A 185 -1.09 -6.65 22.34
CA LEU A 185 0.01 -7.02 21.45
C LEU A 185 -0.49 -7.40 20.06
N ARG A 186 -1.59 -8.17 19.97
CA ARG A 186 -2.28 -8.48 18.70
C ARG A 186 -2.63 -7.20 17.96
N ASP A 187 -3.31 -6.27 18.62
CA ASP A 187 -3.78 -5.05 17.97
C ASP A 187 -2.61 -4.17 17.51
N THR A 188 -1.53 -4.07 18.30
CA THR A 188 -0.32 -3.34 17.91
C THR A 188 0.38 -3.96 16.70
N LEU A 189 0.51 -5.28 16.66
CA LEU A 189 1.09 -5.99 15.51
C LEU A 189 0.23 -5.85 14.25
N LEU A 190 -1.08 -5.90 14.42
CA LEU A 190 -2.01 -5.68 13.32
C LEU A 190 -1.95 -4.24 12.81
N ALA A 191 -1.83 -3.28 13.71
CA ALA A 191 -1.74 -1.86 13.37
C ALA A 191 -0.51 -1.53 12.52
N PHE A 192 0.62 -2.21 12.73
CA PHE A 192 1.79 -2.06 11.85
C PHE A 192 1.49 -2.50 10.41
N ASN A 193 0.76 -3.61 10.23
CA ASN A 193 0.37 -4.07 8.90
C ASN A 193 -0.60 -3.08 8.24
N TYR A 194 -1.58 -2.59 9.00
CA TYR A 194 -2.53 -1.59 8.53
C TYR A 194 -1.85 -0.27 8.16
N ALA A 195 -0.91 0.21 8.99
CA ALA A 195 -0.15 1.42 8.72
C ALA A 195 0.78 1.25 7.50
N TYR A 196 1.36 0.06 7.31
CA TYR A 196 2.20 -0.24 6.16
C TYR A 196 1.43 -0.30 4.84
N TYR A 197 0.20 -0.79 4.84
CA TYR A 197 -0.66 -0.87 3.66
C TYR A 197 -1.72 0.23 3.61
N ALA A 198 -1.58 1.26 4.45
CA ALA A 198 -2.55 2.32 4.57
C ALA A 198 -2.72 3.03 3.22
N PRO A 199 -3.94 3.19 2.68
CA PRO A 199 -4.14 3.83 1.38
C PRO A 199 -3.85 5.35 1.46
N PRO A 200 -3.62 6.05 0.34
CA PRO A 200 -3.48 7.50 0.35
C PRO A 200 -4.67 8.15 1.06
N GLY A 201 -4.42 9.11 1.95
CA GLY A 201 -5.47 9.75 2.77
C GLY A 201 -5.83 8.95 4.02
N SER A 202 -6.01 7.64 3.92
CA SER A 202 -6.28 6.72 5.04
C SER A 202 -7.43 7.16 5.95
N GLN A 203 -8.47 7.78 5.38
CA GLN A 203 -9.61 8.30 6.13
C GLN A 203 -10.29 7.23 6.97
N VAL A 204 -10.43 6.00 6.46
CA VAL A 204 -11.00 4.89 7.24
C VAL A 204 -10.24 4.65 8.56
N LEU A 205 -8.92 4.84 8.56
CA LEU A 205 -8.05 4.68 9.73
C LEU A 205 -8.01 5.92 10.62
N TYR A 206 -8.35 7.10 10.11
CA TYR A 206 -8.43 8.32 10.91
C TYR A 206 -9.80 8.55 11.54
N THR A 207 -10.88 8.12 10.88
CA THR A 207 -12.25 8.38 11.33
C THR A 207 -12.79 7.31 12.27
N ASN A 208 -12.37 6.05 12.10
CA ASN A 208 -12.81 4.95 12.95
C ASN A 208 -11.66 4.47 13.85
N PRO A 209 -11.57 4.91 15.12
CA PRO A 209 -10.45 4.60 15.98
C PRO A 209 -10.37 3.12 16.38
N VAL A 210 -11.40 2.31 16.12
CA VAL A 210 -11.43 0.88 16.45
C VAL A 210 -11.30 -0.04 15.23
N PHE A 211 -11.08 0.51 14.03
CA PHE A 211 -11.09 -0.25 12.78
C PHE A 211 -10.08 -1.40 12.77
N VAL A 212 -8.83 -1.14 13.17
CA VAL A 212 -7.78 -2.17 13.25
C VAL A 212 -8.18 -3.29 14.22
N ARG A 213 -8.53 -2.93 15.45
CA ARG A 213 -8.85 -3.90 16.51
C ARG A 213 -10.12 -4.70 16.22
N SER A 214 -11.03 -4.17 15.40
CA SER A 214 -12.26 -4.83 14.96
C SER A 214 -12.05 -5.88 13.86
N HIS A 215 -10.82 -6.04 13.34
CA HIS A 215 -10.51 -7.08 12.35
C HIS A 215 -10.86 -8.47 12.89
N ASP A 216 -11.60 -9.22 12.09
CA ASP A 216 -12.14 -10.54 12.44
C ASP A 216 -11.52 -11.62 11.56
N PHE A 217 -10.61 -12.42 12.13
CA PHE A 217 -9.91 -13.46 11.38
C PHE A 217 -10.75 -14.71 11.06
N ILE A 218 -11.90 -14.87 11.72
CA ILE A 218 -12.73 -16.08 11.65
C ILE A 218 -13.90 -15.86 10.70
N GLY A 219 -14.51 -14.67 10.77
CA GLY A 219 -15.71 -14.34 10.01
C GLY A 219 -16.98 -14.98 10.56
N ALA A 220 -18.05 -15.02 9.75
CA ALA A 220 -19.34 -15.52 10.18
C ALA A 220 -19.26 -16.98 10.65
N GLN A 221 -19.81 -17.26 11.84
CA GLN A 221 -19.82 -18.61 12.41
C GLN A 221 -20.57 -19.60 11.52
N GLY A 222 -20.03 -20.82 11.43
CA GLY A 222 -20.55 -21.88 10.55
C GLY A 222 -19.92 -21.91 9.16
N SER A 223 -19.05 -20.95 8.82
CA SER A 223 -18.28 -21.01 7.57
C SER A 223 -17.07 -21.95 7.74
N ASN A 224 -17.03 -23.04 6.97
CA ASN A 224 -15.97 -24.07 7.02
C ASN A 224 -14.63 -23.64 6.38
N HIS A 225 -14.41 -22.34 6.17
CA HIS A 225 -13.23 -21.84 5.47
C HIS A 225 -12.41 -20.98 6.44
N LEU A 226 -11.44 -21.60 7.11
CA LEU A 226 -10.39 -20.86 7.81
C LEU A 226 -9.51 -20.13 6.77
N TRP A 227 -9.00 -18.94 7.11
CA TRP A 227 -8.04 -18.19 6.27
C TRP A 227 -8.56 -17.71 4.91
N ARG A 228 -9.81 -17.20 4.86
CA ARG A 228 -10.34 -16.52 3.66
C ARG A 228 -9.51 -15.29 3.27
N SER A 229 -9.66 -14.84 2.04
CA SER A 229 -9.26 -13.49 1.65
C SER A 229 -9.85 -12.46 2.60
N THR A 230 -9.10 -11.40 2.87
CA THR A 230 -9.60 -10.22 3.56
C THR A 230 -10.69 -9.55 2.72
N GLU A 231 -11.85 -9.31 3.33
CA GLU A 231 -13.00 -8.67 2.70
C GLU A 231 -13.58 -7.59 3.63
N VAL A 232 -14.18 -6.56 3.03
CA VAL A 232 -14.92 -5.53 3.78
C VAL A 232 -16.31 -6.08 4.13
N LEU A 233 -16.61 -6.21 5.42
CA LEU A 233 -17.92 -6.64 5.90
C LEU A 233 -18.66 -5.50 6.59
N GLY A 234 -19.97 -5.43 6.35
CA GLY A 234 -20.86 -4.52 7.06
C GLY A 234 -20.72 -3.07 6.63
N SER A 235 -20.23 -2.80 5.42
CA SER A 235 -20.28 -1.46 4.82
C SER A 235 -21.74 -0.97 4.75
N GLY A 236 -21.97 0.33 5.01
CA GLY A 236 -23.30 0.93 4.99
C GLY A 236 -24.18 0.69 6.22
N TRP A 237 -23.76 -0.12 7.20
CA TRP A 237 -24.51 -0.32 8.44
C TRP A 237 -24.12 0.73 9.51
N PRO A 238 -25.07 1.45 10.13
CA PRO A 238 -24.76 2.41 11.19
C PRO A 238 -24.02 1.79 12.39
N SER A 239 -24.27 0.51 12.66
CA SER A 239 -23.68 -0.23 13.79
C SER A 239 -22.22 -0.64 13.58
N SER A 240 -21.69 -0.58 12.34
CA SER A 240 -20.33 -1.01 12.01
C SER A 240 -19.37 0.16 11.81
N ALA A 241 -19.82 1.41 11.96
CA ALA A 241 -18.99 2.62 11.84
C ALA A 241 -18.12 2.69 10.57
N GLY A 242 -18.69 2.27 9.44
CA GLY A 242 -17.99 2.20 8.15
C GLY A 242 -17.57 0.79 7.73
N GLY A 243 -17.87 -0.23 8.53
CA GLY A 243 -17.53 -1.63 8.26
C GLY A 243 -16.33 -2.12 9.07
N ARG A 244 -16.02 -3.40 8.93
CA ARG A 244 -14.82 -4.04 9.47
C ARG A 244 -14.19 -4.94 8.42
N LEU A 245 -12.93 -5.30 8.62
CA LEU A 245 -12.29 -6.31 7.77
C LEU A 245 -12.45 -7.69 8.38
N VAL A 246 -12.70 -8.68 7.53
CA VAL A 246 -12.86 -10.08 7.89
C VAL A 246 -11.95 -10.95 7.04
N GLY A 247 -11.34 -11.98 7.62
CA GLY A 247 -10.50 -12.95 6.90
C GLY A 247 -9.04 -12.89 7.32
N SER A 248 -8.14 -13.46 6.52
CA SER A 248 -6.70 -13.42 6.75
C SER A 248 -6.13 -12.03 6.44
N LEU A 249 -4.80 -11.85 6.50
CA LEU A 249 -4.12 -10.62 6.05
C LEU A 249 -3.65 -10.68 4.60
N SER A 250 -3.88 -11.79 3.89
CA SER A 250 -3.30 -12.03 2.57
C SER A 250 -3.76 -11.02 1.51
N THR A 251 -4.96 -10.47 1.66
CA THR A 251 -5.52 -9.46 0.74
C THR A 251 -5.82 -8.14 1.45
N LEU A 252 -5.19 -7.90 2.60
CA LEU A 252 -5.34 -6.67 3.38
C LEU A 252 -5.16 -5.39 2.56
N PRO A 253 -4.12 -5.27 1.69
CA PRO A 253 -3.92 -4.02 0.95
C PRO A 253 -5.10 -3.69 0.02
N TYR A 254 -5.68 -4.71 -0.61
CA TYR A 254 -6.84 -4.54 -1.49
C TYR A 254 -8.09 -4.17 -0.71
N ALA A 255 -8.38 -4.89 0.39
CA ALA A 255 -9.54 -4.63 1.23
C ALA A 255 -9.48 -3.24 1.91
N LEU A 256 -8.28 -2.77 2.27
CA LEU A 256 -8.09 -1.40 2.75
C LEU A 256 -8.39 -0.36 1.67
N ALA A 257 -7.91 -0.60 0.45
CA ALA A 257 -8.17 0.30 -0.68
C ALA A 257 -9.65 0.33 -1.07
N GLU A 258 -10.34 -0.81 -1.00
CA GLU A 258 -11.79 -0.93 -1.20
C GLU A 258 -12.57 -0.17 -0.11
N ALA A 259 -12.16 -0.29 1.15
CA ALA A 259 -12.78 0.47 2.25
C ALA A 259 -12.57 1.99 2.07
N GLU A 260 -11.36 2.40 1.70
CA GLU A 260 -11.00 3.81 1.51
C GLU A 260 -11.69 4.46 0.32
N GLN A 261 -11.98 3.72 -0.75
CA GLN A 261 -12.66 4.25 -1.95
C GLN A 261 -13.95 5.03 -1.58
N ASN A 262 -14.68 4.60 -0.56
CA ASN A 262 -15.91 5.25 -0.10
C ASN A 262 -15.70 6.61 0.58
N PHE A 263 -14.47 6.94 0.95
CA PHE A 263 -14.09 8.22 1.54
C PHE A 263 -13.54 9.22 0.50
N LEU A 264 -13.24 8.75 -0.72
CA LEU A 264 -12.79 9.63 -1.79
C LEU A 264 -13.97 10.45 -2.30
N ILE A 265 -13.82 11.78 -2.25
CA ILE A 265 -14.83 12.73 -2.72
C ILE A 265 -14.50 13.06 -4.17
N PRO A 266 -15.29 12.57 -5.13
CA PRO A 266 -14.97 12.85 -6.51
C PRO A 266 -15.29 14.30 -6.85
N SER A 267 -14.43 14.93 -7.65
CA SER A 267 -14.64 16.28 -8.15
C SER A 267 -15.85 16.38 -9.09
N GLN A 268 -16.33 15.25 -9.60
CA GLN A 268 -17.47 15.13 -10.50
C GLN A 268 -18.37 13.95 -10.07
N THR A 269 -19.68 14.05 -10.27
CA THR A 269 -20.69 13.12 -9.72
C THR A 269 -20.59 11.64 -10.19
N GLN A 270 -19.69 11.29 -11.12
CA GLN A 270 -19.64 9.96 -11.78
C GLN A 270 -18.38 9.10 -11.49
N ALA A 271 -17.46 9.50 -10.60
CA ALA A 271 -16.17 8.78 -10.46
C ALA A 271 -16.26 7.38 -9.82
N LEU A 272 -17.30 7.09 -9.02
CA LEU A 272 -17.36 5.89 -8.16
C LEU A 272 -17.96 4.64 -8.82
N ILE A 273 -18.13 4.62 -10.15
CA ILE A 273 -18.63 3.43 -10.86
C ILE A 273 -17.60 2.28 -10.89
N TRP A 274 -16.33 2.56 -10.62
CA TRP A 274 -15.20 1.62 -10.76
C TRP A 274 -14.83 0.94 -9.43
N THR A 275 -15.63 -0.01 -8.97
CA THR A 275 -15.45 -0.69 -7.68
C THR A 275 -14.15 -1.48 -7.56
N ASP A 276 -13.62 -2.02 -8.66
CA ASP A 276 -12.42 -2.87 -8.62
C ASP A 276 -11.16 -2.15 -9.12
N LEU A 277 -11.31 -1.20 -10.04
CA LEU A 277 -10.19 -0.50 -10.65
C LEU A 277 -9.57 0.51 -9.69
N VAL A 278 -10.39 1.25 -8.93
CA VAL A 278 -9.87 2.23 -7.95
C VAL A 278 -9.03 1.55 -6.87
N PRO A 279 -9.49 0.47 -6.20
CA PRO A 279 -8.66 -0.24 -5.23
C PRO A 279 -7.36 -0.76 -5.85
N GLN A 280 -7.41 -1.27 -7.08
CA GLN A 280 -6.22 -1.73 -7.79
C GLN A 280 -5.21 -0.61 -8.09
N MET A 281 -5.68 0.59 -8.45
CA MET A 281 -4.82 1.75 -8.68
C MET A 281 -4.16 2.23 -7.39
N ILE A 282 -4.92 2.33 -6.31
CA ILE A 282 -4.42 2.68 -4.96
C ILE A 282 -3.36 1.66 -4.51
N LEU A 283 -3.64 0.38 -4.69
CA LEU A 283 -2.75 -0.71 -4.34
C LEU A 283 -1.44 -0.64 -5.15
N SER A 284 -1.53 -0.36 -6.45
CA SER A 284 -0.36 -0.19 -7.34
C SER A 284 0.50 1.02 -6.96
N ALA A 285 -0.06 2.01 -6.25
CA ALA A 285 0.67 3.16 -5.74
C ALA A 285 1.33 2.92 -4.37
N LYS A 286 0.95 1.86 -3.64
CA LYS A 286 1.48 1.58 -2.29
C LYS A 286 2.41 0.37 -2.21
N ILE A 287 2.17 -0.70 -2.97
CA ILE A 287 2.93 -1.96 -2.84
C ILE A 287 4.39 -1.88 -3.36
N PRO A 288 4.71 -1.30 -4.53
CA PRO A 288 6.05 -1.43 -5.12
C PRO A 288 7.23 -0.82 -4.34
N ARG A 289 6.99 0.15 -3.44
CA ARG A 289 7.98 0.84 -2.58
C ARG A 289 9.35 1.13 -3.24
N TRP A 290 9.56 2.37 -3.66
CA TRP A 290 10.69 2.77 -4.51
C TRP A 290 12.00 3.08 -3.76
N TRP A 291 12.20 2.57 -2.55
CA TRP A 291 13.42 2.84 -1.75
C TRP A 291 14.72 2.35 -2.38
N ASN A 292 14.64 1.29 -3.18
CA ASN A 292 15.79 0.68 -3.86
C ASN A 292 15.88 1.08 -5.34
N VAL A 293 15.04 2.01 -5.79
CA VAL A 293 15.02 2.45 -7.19
C VAL A 293 16.07 3.53 -7.40
N THR A 294 16.82 3.42 -8.49
CA THR A 294 17.89 4.35 -8.84
C THR A 294 17.39 5.47 -9.76
N PRO A 295 18.05 6.65 -9.78
CA PRO A 295 17.72 7.69 -10.74
C PRO A 295 17.79 7.21 -12.19
N SER A 296 18.76 6.35 -12.52
CA SER A 296 18.92 5.77 -13.86
C SER A 296 17.74 4.88 -14.25
N GLN A 297 17.13 4.15 -13.31
CA GLN A 297 15.92 3.36 -13.57
C GLN A 297 14.71 4.25 -13.85
N VAL A 298 14.51 5.32 -13.07
CA VAL A 298 13.44 6.31 -13.30
C VAL A 298 13.64 6.97 -14.68
N HIS A 299 14.87 7.37 -14.98
CA HIS A 299 15.22 7.98 -16.25
C HIS A 299 15.00 7.04 -17.44
N TRP A 300 15.38 5.77 -17.30
CA TRP A 300 15.16 4.77 -18.34
C TRP A 300 13.66 4.59 -18.66
N VAL A 301 12.78 4.58 -17.65
CA VAL A 301 11.32 4.59 -17.85
C VAL A 301 10.86 5.87 -18.54
N GLY A 302 11.36 7.03 -18.10
CA GLY A 302 11.08 8.33 -18.71
C GLY A 302 11.41 8.35 -20.21
N LEU A 303 12.58 7.84 -20.59
CA LEU A 303 13.00 7.70 -21.99
C LEU A 303 12.06 6.81 -22.80
N HIS A 304 11.59 5.68 -22.26
CA HIS A 304 10.65 4.80 -22.97
C HIS A 304 9.32 5.51 -23.25
N ILE A 305 8.75 6.18 -22.24
CA ILE A 305 7.48 6.88 -22.39
C ILE A 305 7.62 8.04 -23.38
N ARG A 306 8.74 8.77 -23.35
CA ARG A 306 9.04 9.82 -24.33
C ARG A 306 9.23 9.25 -25.74
N TYR A 307 9.97 8.16 -25.89
CA TYR A 307 10.22 7.57 -27.19
C TYR A 307 8.94 7.03 -27.82
N GLY A 308 8.09 6.34 -27.05
CA GLY A 308 6.78 5.91 -27.52
C GLY A 308 5.89 7.07 -27.97
N ARG A 309 6.00 8.24 -27.31
CA ARG A 309 5.28 9.45 -27.72
C ARG A 309 5.79 10.01 -29.05
N GLU A 310 7.10 10.07 -29.21
CA GLU A 310 7.75 10.54 -30.44
C GLU A 310 7.40 9.63 -31.63
N LEU A 311 7.42 8.31 -31.43
CA LEU A 311 7.05 7.34 -32.46
C LEU A 311 5.60 7.54 -32.95
N LEU A 312 4.66 7.75 -32.02
CA LEU A 312 3.28 8.05 -32.40
C LEU A 312 3.17 9.38 -33.15
N ALA A 313 3.90 10.42 -32.74
CA ALA A 313 3.89 11.69 -33.46
C ALA A 313 4.50 11.57 -34.87
N GLU A 314 5.63 10.89 -35.00
CA GLU A 314 6.33 10.66 -36.27
C GLU A 314 5.48 9.83 -37.25
N SER A 315 4.75 8.84 -36.74
CA SER A 315 3.85 8.01 -37.54
C SER A 315 2.70 8.76 -38.21
N THR A 316 2.46 10.02 -37.84
CA THR A 316 1.53 10.88 -38.60
C THR A 316 2.08 11.28 -39.97
N PHE A 317 3.41 11.32 -40.10
CA PHE A 317 4.12 11.71 -41.33
C PHE A 317 4.67 10.50 -42.09
N ASP A 318 5.00 9.42 -41.39
CA ASP A 318 5.53 8.18 -41.98
C ASP A 318 4.47 7.06 -41.95
N ALA A 319 4.04 6.64 -43.15
CA ALA A 319 3.04 5.59 -43.32
C ALA A 319 3.57 4.18 -43.00
N ASP A 320 4.85 3.91 -43.27
CA ASP A 320 5.46 2.62 -43.00
C ASP A 320 5.70 2.45 -41.50
N LEU A 321 6.18 3.50 -40.83
CA LEU A 321 6.27 3.53 -39.37
C LEU A 321 4.89 3.37 -38.73
N ARG A 322 3.86 4.06 -39.26
CA ARG A 322 2.48 3.91 -38.78
C ARG A 322 1.98 2.47 -38.88
N ALA A 323 2.24 1.80 -40.00
CA ALA A 323 1.83 0.40 -40.17
C ALA A 323 2.50 -0.51 -39.13
N GLN A 324 3.82 -0.34 -38.91
CA GLN A 324 4.58 -1.10 -37.93
C GLN A 324 4.09 -0.87 -36.49
N LEU A 325 3.86 0.39 -36.10
CA LEU A 325 3.36 0.71 -34.76
C LEU A 325 1.95 0.16 -34.51
N LEU A 326 1.07 0.23 -35.51
CA LEU A 326 -0.28 -0.32 -35.39
C LEU A 326 -0.27 -1.85 -35.30
N GLU A 327 0.65 -2.52 -36.00
CA GLU A 327 0.87 -3.96 -35.87
C GLU A 327 1.30 -4.32 -34.44
N SER A 328 2.31 -3.65 -33.90
CA SER A 328 2.78 -3.87 -32.52
C SER A 328 1.68 -3.55 -31.49
N LEU A 329 0.92 -2.47 -31.69
CA LEU A 329 -0.19 -2.09 -30.83
C LEU A 329 -1.36 -3.09 -30.90
N SER A 330 -1.58 -3.76 -32.04
CA SER A 330 -2.66 -4.74 -32.20
C SER A 330 -2.52 -5.96 -31.28
N VAL A 331 -1.31 -6.21 -30.76
CA VAL A 331 -1.04 -7.25 -29.76
C VAL A 331 -1.53 -6.83 -28.37
N LEU A 332 -1.59 -5.52 -28.09
CA LEU A 332 -1.82 -4.93 -26.76
C LEU A 332 -3.20 -4.25 -26.63
N ALA A 333 -3.78 -3.84 -27.75
CA ALA A 333 -5.06 -3.15 -27.81
C ALA A 333 -6.15 -3.99 -28.50
N SER A 334 -7.41 -3.61 -28.26
CA SER A 334 -8.52 -4.18 -29.02
C SER A 334 -8.46 -3.73 -30.48
N PRO A 335 -8.91 -4.55 -31.45
CA PRO A 335 -8.88 -4.19 -32.87
C PRO A 335 -9.57 -2.85 -33.18
N VAL A 336 -10.70 -2.58 -32.51
CA VAL A 336 -11.46 -1.32 -32.66
C VAL A 336 -10.62 -0.13 -32.20
N ARG A 337 -9.89 -0.25 -31.08
CA ARG A 337 -9.02 0.80 -30.56
C ARG A 337 -7.84 1.04 -31.50
N THR A 338 -7.18 -0.02 -31.97
CA THR A 338 -6.06 0.09 -32.92
C THR A 338 -6.49 0.79 -34.21
N GLN A 339 -7.65 0.43 -34.78
CA GLN A 339 -8.17 1.11 -35.96
C GLN A 339 -8.51 2.59 -35.72
N ALA A 340 -9.07 2.91 -34.56
CA ALA A 340 -9.38 4.31 -34.20
C ALA A 340 -8.10 5.15 -34.08
N ILE A 341 -7.05 4.60 -33.47
CA ILE A 341 -5.74 5.24 -33.36
C ILE A 341 -5.14 5.43 -34.75
N GLY A 342 -5.19 4.40 -35.62
CA GLY A 342 -4.69 4.50 -36.99
C GLY A 342 -5.35 5.63 -37.78
N ARG A 343 -6.68 5.76 -37.70
CA ARG A 343 -7.41 6.86 -38.34
C ARG A 343 -7.00 8.23 -37.82
N LEU A 344 -6.80 8.37 -36.51
CA LEU A 344 -6.37 9.65 -35.91
C LEU A 344 -4.95 10.03 -36.38
N LEU A 345 -4.05 9.04 -36.47
CA LEU A 345 -2.70 9.26 -36.96
C LEU A 345 -2.68 9.64 -38.45
N GLU A 346 -3.49 8.98 -39.28
CA GLU A 346 -3.67 9.34 -40.70
C GLU A 346 -4.21 10.76 -40.90
N GLN A 347 -5.03 11.25 -39.97
CA GLN A 347 -5.58 12.60 -39.97
C GLN A 347 -4.61 13.65 -39.39
N GLY A 348 -3.41 13.27 -38.96
CA GLY A 348 -2.46 14.14 -38.29
C GLY A 348 -2.84 14.49 -36.85
N ASN A 349 -3.82 13.82 -36.26
CA ASN A 349 -4.29 14.08 -34.90
C ASN A 349 -3.51 13.22 -33.87
N ALA A 350 -2.20 13.49 -33.77
CA ALA A 350 -1.31 12.78 -32.85
C ALA A 350 -1.76 12.90 -31.38
N LYS A 351 -2.34 14.04 -30.98
CA LYS A 351 -2.77 14.30 -29.61
C LYS A 351 -3.92 13.37 -29.21
N GLU A 352 -4.98 13.31 -30.01
CA GLU A 352 -6.10 12.41 -29.71
C GLU A 352 -5.73 10.93 -29.85
N ALA A 353 -4.80 10.60 -30.76
CA ALA A 353 -4.24 9.27 -30.86
C ALA A 353 -3.51 8.88 -29.57
N MET A 354 -2.64 9.78 -29.06
CA MET A 354 -1.99 9.65 -27.77
C MET A 354 -3.01 9.43 -26.66
N ASP A 355 -4.15 10.13 -26.73
CA ASP A 355 -5.15 10.05 -25.68
C ASP A 355 -5.78 8.67 -25.50
N ARG A 356 -5.58 7.79 -26.48
CA ARG A 356 -6.08 6.41 -26.53
C ARG A 356 -5.00 5.36 -26.33
N VAL A 357 -3.76 5.76 -26.06
CA VAL A 357 -2.63 4.85 -25.79
C VAL A 357 -2.23 4.97 -24.33
N THR A 358 -2.12 3.83 -23.67
CA THR A 358 -1.74 3.75 -22.26
C THR A 358 -0.22 3.85 -22.07
N PRO A 359 0.26 4.32 -20.91
CA PRO A 359 1.69 4.31 -20.56
C PRO A 359 2.40 2.95 -20.75
N ALA A 360 1.75 1.84 -20.40
CA ALA A 360 2.32 0.51 -20.63
C ALA A 360 2.47 0.21 -22.12
N GLU A 361 1.47 0.59 -22.95
CA GLU A 361 1.55 0.46 -24.40
C GLU A 361 2.66 1.35 -24.99
N LEU A 362 2.84 2.59 -24.51
CA LEU A 362 3.94 3.46 -24.95
C LEU A 362 5.31 2.84 -24.66
N LEU A 363 5.49 2.27 -23.47
CA LEU A 363 6.72 1.58 -23.10
C LEU A 363 6.99 0.40 -24.03
N LEU A 364 5.97 -0.38 -24.35
CA LEU A 364 6.11 -1.55 -25.21
C LEU A 364 6.34 -1.20 -26.69
N LEU A 365 5.71 -0.14 -27.19
CA LEU A 365 5.98 0.38 -28.54
C LEU A 365 7.44 0.84 -28.65
N ALA A 366 7.93 1.57 -27.65
CA ALA A 366 9.33 1.99 -27.57
C ALA A 366 10.30 0.79 -27.52
N ARG A 367 9.97 -0.22 -26.69
CA ARG A 367 10.74 -1.47 -26.58
C ARG A 367 10.84 -2.19 -27.92
N ASP A 368 9.71 -2.40 -28.58
CA ASP A 368 9.64 -3.14 -29.85
C ASP A 368 10.46 -2.43 -30.92
N ARG A 369 10.30 -1.10 -31.04
CA ARG A 369 11.11 -0.30 -31.95
C ARG A 369 12.60 -0.35 -31.62
N ALA A 370 12.98 -0.11 -30.38
CA ALA A 370 14.39 -0.09 -29.95
C ALA A 370 15.10 -1.44 -30.19
N SER A 371 14.36 -2.55 -30.18
CA SER A 371 14.88 -3.88 -30.49
C SER A 371 15.03 -4.21 -31.98
N LYS A 372 14.22 -3.59 -32.83
CA LYS A 372 14.19 -3.84 -34.29
C LYS A 372 15.07 -2.87 -35.06
N GLU A 373 15.31 -1.68 -34.49
CA GLU A 373 16.06 -0.61 -35.12
C GLU A 373 17.58 -0.88 -35.12
N PRO A 374 18.24 -0.86 -36.29
CA PRO A 374 19.69 -0.98 -36.38
C PRO A 374 20.41 0.08 -35.52
N ALA A 375 21.60 -0.25 -35.02
CA ALA A 375 22.36 0.67 -34.17
C ALA A 375 22.66 2.02 -34.86
N ASP A 376 22.92 1.98 -36.16
CA ASP A 376 23.30 3.13 -36.99
C ASP A 376 22.11 4.02 -37.39
N GLU A 377 20.88 3.50 -37.32
CA GLU A 377 19.64 4.20 -37.70
C GLU A 377 18.83 4.64 -36.47
N ALA A 378 19.38 4.46 -35.28
CA ALA A 378 18.60 4.67 -34.08
C ALA A 378 18.38 6.13 -33.73
N SER A 379 17.15 6.41 -33.33
CA SER A 379 16.81 7.70 -32.75
C SER A 379 17.70 7.98 -31.53
N PRO A 380 17.98 9.25 -31.20
CA PRO A 380 18.75 9.60 -30.01
C PRO A 380 18.19 8.98 -28.73
N LEU A 381 16.86 8.93 -28.58
CA LEU A 381 16.21 8.29 -27.43
C LEU A 381 16.43 6.77 -27.44
N GLY A 382 16.27 6.10 -28.60
CA GLY A 382 16.54 4.67 -28.74
C GLY A 382 18.00 4.32 -28.41
N ALA A 383 18.94 5.16 -28.84
CA ALA A 383 20.35 5.02 -28.50
C ALA A 383 20.61 5.16 -26.99
N SER A 384 20.06 6.20 -26.34
CA SER A 384 20.19 6.40 -24.89
C SER A 384 19.58 5.27 -24.07
N ILE A 385 18.42 4.74 -24.49
CA ILE A 385 17.78 3.57 -23.86
C ILE A 385 18.73 2.37 -23.85
N ARG A 386 19.37 2.09 -24.99
CA ARG A 386 20.31 0.97 -25.12
C ARG A 386 21.59 1.21 -24.35
N GLN A 387 22.12 2.43 -24.38
CA GLN A 387 23.32 2.79 -23.63
C GLN A 387 23.15 2.54 -22.13
N LEU A 388 22.08 3.06 -21.52
CA LEU A 388 21.81 2.87 -20.09
C LEU A 388 21.66 1.39 -19.71
N ALA A 389 20.96 0.61 -20.55
CA ALA A 389 20.83 -0.83 -20.34
C ALA A 389 22.17 -1.57 -20.44
N GLN A 390 23.09 -1.12 -21.30
CA GLN A 390 24.44 -1.69 -21.44
C GLN A 390 25.38 -1.28 -20.30
N GLU A 391 25.25 -0.05 -19.79
CA GLU A 391 26.06 0.45 -18.67
C GLU A 391 25.74 -0.27 -17.35
N SER A 392 24.49 -0.69 -17.15
CA SER A 392 24.05 -1.32 -15.90
C SER A 392 23.04 -2.46 -16.14
N PRO A 393 23.42 -3.56 -16.80
CA PRO A 393 22.50 -4.60 -17.27
C PRO A 393 21.77 -5.35 -16.15
N LYS A 394 22.35 -5.40 -14.94
CA LYS A 394 21.72 -6.02 -13.76
C LYS A 394 20.66 -5.13 -13.12
N GLU A 395 20.76 -3.81 -13.27
CA GLU A 395 19.87 -2.84 -12.63
C GLU A 395 18.85 -2.27 -13.62
N ILE A 396 19.21 -2.18 -14.90
CA ILE A 396 18.41 -1.57 -15.96
C ILE A 396 18.09 -2.64 -17.00
N ASN A 397 16.95 -3.28 -16.79
CA ASN A 397 16.34 -4.22 -17.73
C ASN A 397 14.83 -4.29 -17.47
N TYR A 398 14.09 -4.88 -18.41
CA TYR A 398 12.64 -4.96 -18.32
C TYR A 398 12.13 -5.72 -17.09
N ASP A 399 12.83 -6.74 -16.61
CA ASP A 399 12.39 -7.53 -15.45
C ASP A 399 12.50 -6.72 -14.15
N VAL A 400 13.60 -5.97 -13.98
CA VAL A 400 13.79 -5.09 -12.82
C VAL A 400 12.79 -3.93 -12.85
N ILE A 401 12.54 -3.34 -14.01
CA ILE A 401 11.57 -2.25 -14.17
C ILE A 401 10.13 -2.76 -13.98
N SER A 402 9.83 -3.97 -14.45
CA SER A 402 8.56 -4.65 -14.21
C SER A 402 8.31 -4.82 -12.71
N ARG A 403 9.32 -5.25 -11.94
CA ARG A 403 9.24 -5.35 -10.48
C ARG A 403 9.10 -4.00 -9.76
N ALA A 404 9.73 -2.96 -10.28
CA ALA A 404 9.75 -1.64 -9.64
C ALA A 404 8.50 -0.80 -9.93
N PHE A 405 7.95 -0.88 -11.14
CA PHE A 405 6.87 0.00 -11.61
C PHE A 405 5.65 -0.76 -12.15
N GLY A 406 5.63 -2.08 -12.03
CA GLY A 406 4.48 -2.91 -12.33
C GLY A 406 3.35 -2.75 -11.31
N SER A 407 2.32 -3.57 -11.49
CA SER A 407 1.19 -3.64 -10.56
C SER A 407 1.04 -5.06 -10.02
N PRO A 408 0.62 -5.24 -8.75
CA PRO A 408 0.36 -6.57 -8.19
C PRO A 408 -0.88 -7.18 -8.82
N LYS A 409 -0.83 -8.47 -9.14
CA LYS A 409 -1.92 -9.16 -9.84
C LYS A 409 -2.28 -10.49 -9.19
N PRO A 410 -2.82 -10.46 -7.97
CA PRO A 410 -3.11 -11.68 -7.23
C PRO A 410 -4.13 -12.60 -7.93
N THR A 411 -5.03 -12.06 -8.77
CA THR A 411 -6.00 -12.90 -9.50
C THR A 411 -5.38 -13.53 -10.74
N LEU A 412 -4.55 -12.78 -11.48
CA LEU A 412 -3.96 -13.24 -12.73
C LEU A 412 -2.66 -14.03 -12.55
N ALA A 413 -1.87 -13.69 -11.52
CA ALA A 413 -0.53 -14.22 -11.28
C ALA A 413 -0.40 -15.01 -9.97
N ASN A 414 -1.45 -15.04 -9.13
CA ASN A 414 -1.40 -15.62 -7.78
C ASN A 414 -0.27 -15.04 -6.90
N SER A 415 0.13 -13.80 -7.16
CA SER A 415 1.22 -13.10 -6.48
C SER A 415 0.90 -11.63 -6.26
N TYR A 416 1.41 -11.07 -5.16
CA TYR A 416 1.43 -9.63 -4.90
C TYR A 416 2.75 -8.97 -5.30
N GLU A 417 3.69 -9.72 -5.87
CA GLU A 417 4.87 -9.14 -6.49
C GLU A 417 4.42 -8.24 -7.65
N PRO A 418 4.84 -6.96 -7.71
CA PRO A 418 4.51 -6.10 -8.83
C PRO A 418 5.11 -6.63 -10.12
N GLU A 419 4.32 -6.64 -11.18
CA GLU A 419 4.79 -7.03 -12.50
C GLU A 419 4.02 -6.32 -13.62
N LEU A 420 4.65 -6.25 -14.79
CA LEU A 420 4.08 -5.89 -16.08
C LEU A 420 3.87 -7.19 -16.88
N MET A 421 2.64 -7.69 -16.89
CA MET A 421 2.25 -8.87 -17.67
C MET A 421 2.06 -8.55 -19.16
N ASN A 422 1.98 -7.27 -19.53
CA ASN A 422 1.78 -6.80 -20.91
C ASN A 422 0.49 -7.34 -21.53
N LEU A 423 -0.57 -7.42 -20.71
CA LEU A 423 -1.87 -7.92 -21.12
C LEU A 423 -2.67 -6.87 -21.86
N ARG A 424 -3.54 -7.33 -22.76
CA ARG A 424 -4.60 -6.46 -23.28
C ARG A 424 -5.52 -6.06 -22.13
N THR A 425 -5.98 -4.82 -22.15
CA THR A 425 -7.04 -4.39 -21.24
C THR A 425 -8.28 -5.25 -21.48
N PHE A 426 -8.69 -6.01 -20.48
CA PHE A 426 -9.90 -6.83 -20.59
C PHE A 426 -11.12 -5.92 -20.65
N PRO A 427 -12.17 -6.26 -21.43
CA PRO A 427 -13.40 -5.50 -21.43
C PRO A 427 -14.15 -5.69 -20.11
N THR A 428 -15.04 -4.75 -19.80
CA THR A 428 -16.02 -4.93 -18.73
C THR A 428 -16.96 -6.07 -19.10
N LEU A 429 -17.38 -6.85 -18.11
CA LEU A 429 -18.35 -7.93 -18.32
C LEU A 429 -19.64 -7.56 -17.59
N MET A 430 -20.77 -7.66 -18.29
CA MET A 430 -22.12 -7.48 -17.72
C MET A 430 -22.34 -6.14 -16.99
N GLY A 431 -21.61 -5.08 -17.37
CA GLY A 431 -21.78 -3.75 -16.76
C GLY A 431 -21.19 -3.63 -15.35
N TYR A 432 -20.17 -4.43 -15.00
CA TYR A 432 -19.37 -4.27 -13.78
C TYR A 432 -17.87 -4.24 -14.11
N SER A 433 -17.08 -3.48 -13.35
CA SER A 433 -15.64 -3.69 -13.32
C SER A 433 -15.36 -5.07 -12.73
N SER A 434 -14.44 -5.83 -13.31
CA SER A 434 -13.96 -7.06 -12.69
C SER A 434 -12.55 -6.85 -12.17
N ARG A 435 -12.15 -7.61 -11.16
CA ARG A 435 -10.76 -7.64 -10.70
C ARG A 435 -9.77 -8.01 -11.82
N ILE A 436 -10.18 -8.86 -12.77
CA ILE A 436 -9.39 -9.18 -13.97
C ILE A 436 -9.17 -7.95 -14.86
N MET A 437 -10.23 -7.19 -15.11
CA MET A 437 -10.15 -5.93 -15.86
C MET A 437 -9.26 -4.92 -15.13
N ALA A 438 -9.43 -4.78 -13.82
CA ALA A 438 -8.59 -3.91 -13.00
C ALA A 438 -7.12 -4.31 -13.05
N GLU A 439 -6.79 -5.59 -12.86
CA GLU A 439 -5.42 -6.10 -12.88
C GLU A 439 -4.78 -6.02 -14.28
N SER A 440 -5.57 -5.94 -15.35
CA SER A 440 -5.05 -5.67 -16.71
C SER A 440 -4.65 -4.21 -16.97
N TRP A 441 -4.92 -3.30 -16.02
CA TRP A 441 -4.55 -1.89 -16.12
C TRP A 441 -3.16 -1.62 -15.53
N GLU A 442 -2.12 -1.60 -16.36
CA GLU A 442 -0.71 -1.56 -15.91
C GLU A 442 -0.07 -0.15 -15.90
N SER A 443 -0.88 0.90 -15.88
CA SER A 443 -0.51 2.16 -16.55
C SER A 443 -0.15 3.35 -15.67
N ASN A 444 -0.67 3.45 -14.45
CA ASN A 444 -0.51 4.66 -13.64
C ASN A 444 0.94 4.86 -13.18
N THR A 445 1.58 3.82 -12.65
CA THR A 445 2.92 3.92 -12.04
C THR A 445 4.00 4.28 -13.07
N LEU A 446 3.94 3.73 -14.28
CA LEU A 446 4.85 4.08 -15.39
C LEU A 446 4.74 5.56 -15.80
N TYR A 447 3.52 6.09 -15.83
CA TYR A 447 3.31 7.52 -16.11
C TYR A 447 3.92 8.41 -15.02
N TRP A 448 3.73 8.04 -13.76
CA TRP A 448 4.30 8.78 -12.64
C TRP A 448 5.82 8.74 -12.59
N ALA A 449 6.43 7.61 -12.94
CA ALA A 449 7.88 7.49 -13.08
C ALA A 449 8.41 8.43 -14.17
N ALA A 450 7.75 8.48 -15.33
CA ALA A 450 8.13 9.40 -16.40
C ALA A 450 7.92 10.88 -16.04
N LEU A 451 6.87 11.20 -15.28
CA LEU A 451 6.66 12.54 -14.73
C LEU A 451 7.75 12.91 -13.71
N ALA A 452 8.16 11.96 -12.87
CA ALA A 452 9.23 12.17 -11.91
C ALA A 452 10.58 12.41 -12.58
N ASP A 453 10.90 11.68 -13.66
CA ASP A 453 12.08 11.94 -14.50
C ASP A 453 12.05 13.36 -15.07
N GLU A 454 10.93 13.78 -15.65
CA GLU A 454 10.74 15.12 -16.22
C GLU A 454 10.96 16.24 -15.18
N LEU A 455 10.56 16.00 -13.93
CA LEU A 455 10.64 16.97 -12.83
C LEU A 455 11.88 16.79 -11.96
N ALA A 456 12.80 15.91 -12.33
CA ALA A 456 14.00 15.57 -11.55
C ALA A 456 13.71 15.19 -10.08
N ILE A 457 12.58 14.50 -9.85
CA ILE A 457 12.18 14.04 -8.52
C ILE A 457 13.06 12.87 -8.09
N ARG A 458 13.53 12.90 -6.84
CA ARG A 458 14.37 11.82 -6.28
C ARG A 458 13.55 10.53 -6.13
N PRO A 459 14.14 9.34 -6.36
CA PRO A 459 13.41 8.07 -6.22
C PRO A 459 12.76 7.85 -4.85
N GLY A 460 13.37 8.34 -3.77
CA GLY A 460 12.81 8.25 -2.41
C GLY A 460 11.45 8.95 -2.29
N GLU A 461 11.33 10.16 -2.83
CA GLU A 461 10.09 10.95 -2.85
C GLU A 461 8.93 10.25 -3.57
N LEU A 462 9.19 9.28 -4.47
CA LEU A 462 8.14 8.52 -5.14
C LEU A 462 7.22 7.81 -4.14
N ASN A 463 7.74 7.41 -2.97
CA ASN A 463 6.96 6.78 -1.90
C ASN A 463 5.92 7.70 -1.26
N VAL A 464 6.03 9.02 -1.47
CA VAL A 464 5.09 10.03 -1.01
C VAL A 464 4.25 10.55 -2.18
N ARG A 465 4.93 10.93 -3.27
CA ARG A 465 4.33 11.60 -4.43
C ARG A 465 3.37 10.70 -5.23
N ILE A 466 3.76 9.46 -5.51
CA ILE A 466 2.93 8.55 -6.32
C ILE A 466 1.60 8.21 -5.62
N PRO A 467 1.58 7.90 -4.30
CA PRO A 467 0.34 7.80 -3.53
C PRO A 467 -0.54 9.06 -3.63
N GLU A 468 0.05 10.24 -3.44
CA GLU A 468 -0.66 11.53 -3.49
C GLU A 468 -1.29 11.78 -4.88
N TRP A 469 -0.50 11.64 -5.95
CA TRP A 469 -0.97 11.82 -7.31
C TRP A 469 -2.02 10.78 -7.71
N THR A 470 -1.89 9.55 -7.21
CA THR A 470 -2.89 8.50 -7.46
C THR A 470 -4.21 8.78 -6.74
N GLY A 471 -4.18 9.34 -5.53
CA GLY A 471 -5.39 9.83 -4.86
C GLY A 471 -6.11 10.90 -5.69
N LYS A 472 -5.38 11.94 -6.10
CA LYS A 472 -5.90 13.01 -6.98
C LYS A 472 -6.44 12.46 -8.30
N LEU A 473 -5.72 11.52 -8.91
CA LEU A 473 -6.16 10.85 -10.13
C LEU A 473 -7.54 10.24 -9.94
N VAL A 474 -7.75 9.47 -8.88
CA VAL A 474 -9.05 8.84 -8.60
C VAL A 474 -10.14 9.89 -8.38
N GLU A 475 -9.86 10.95 -7.61
CA GLU A 475 -10.80 12.05 -7.35
C GLU A 475 -11.22 12.81 -8.62
N HIS A 476 -10.34 12.88 -9.62
CA HIS A 476 -10.58 13.55 -10.90
C HIS A 476 -11.12 12.63 -12.00
N ILE A 477 -11.32 11.33 -11.77
CA ILE A 477 -11.93 10.44 -12.78
C ILE A 477 -13.34 10.93 -13.10
N PHE A 478 -13.57 11.21 -14.38
CA PHE A 478 -14.89 11.54 -14.91
C PHE A 478 -15.25 10.58 -16.03
N ALA A 479 -15.85 9.44 -15.65
CA ALA A 479 -16.25 8.38 -16.57
C ALA A 479 -17.78 8.32 -16.67
N SER A 480 -18.33 8.26 -17.89
CA SER A 480 -19.78 8.17 -18.09
C SER A 480 -20.34 6.76 -17.89
N HIS A 481 -19.51 5.73 -18.10
CA HIS A 481 -19.83 4.32 -17.93
C HIS A 481 -18.54 3.50 -17.74
N LEU A 482 -18.68 2.23 -17.33
CA LEU A 482 -17.54 1.35 -17.06
C LEU A 482 -16.69 1.03 -18.29
N GLU A 483 -17.20 1.17 -19.51
CA GLU A 483 -16.36 1.00 -20.70
C GLU A 483 -15.51 2.25 -21.04
N ASP A 484 -15.73 3.38 -20.34
CA ASP A 484 -15.03 4.66 -20.56
C ASP A 484 -13.70 4.69 -19.81
N TRP A 485 -12.89 3.66 -20.01
CA TRP A 485 -11.52 3.62 -19.49
C TRP A 485 -10.65 4.83 -19.97
N PRO A 486 -10.86 5.47 -21.15
CA PRO A 486 -10.10 6.66 -21.51
C PRO A 486 -10.27 7.82 -20.52
N ALA A 487 -11.37 7.88 -19.77
CA ALA A 487 -11.54 8.84 -18.67
C ALA A 487 -10.44 8.72 -17.61
N VAL A 488 -9.95 7.50 -17.35
CA VAL A 488 -8.86 7.25 -16.42
C VAL A 488 -7.55 7.85 -16.95
N LEU A 489 -7.25 7.70 -18.24
CA LEU A 489 -6.08 8.35 -18.85
C LEU A 489 -6.21 9.87 -18.86
N LYS A 490 -7.40 10.41 -19.14
CA LYS A 490 -7.64 11.86 -19.10
C LYS A 490 -7.36 12.42 -17.72
N SER A 491 -7.88 11.77 -16.67
CA SER A 491 -7.60 12.16 -15.29
C SER A 491 -6.11 12.05 -14.95
N LEU A 492 -5.45 10.97 -15.40
CA LEU A 492 -4.01 10.76 -15.17
C LEU A 492 -3.19 11.90 -15.78
N ARG A 493 -3.54 12.33 -16.99
CA ARG A 493 -2.89 13.45 -17.67
C ARG A 493 -3.19 14.78 -17.01
N LEU A 494 -4.45 15.03 -16.65
CA LEU A 494 -4.87 16.24 -15.95
C LEU A 494 -4.05 16.48 -14.67
N VAL A 495 -3.98 15.46 -13.81
CA VAL A 495 -3.18 15.54 -12.58
C VAL A 495 -1.70 15.76 -12.90
N GLY A 496 -1.16 15.09 -13.92
CA GLY A 496 0.22 15.34 -14.34
C GLY A 496 0.47 16.76 -14.89
N GLU A 497 -0.50 17.36 -15.59
CA GLU A 497 -0.42 18.76 -16.05
C GLU A 497 -0.45 19.74 -14.87
N ASP A 498 -1.30 19.49 -13.87
CA ASP A 498 -1.35 20.28 -12.64
C ASP A 498 -0.03 20.24 -11.87
N VAL A 499 0.57 19.05 -11.73
CA VAL A 499 1.88 18.89 -11.10
C VAL A 499 2.97 19.66 -11.86
N ARG A 500 2.99 19.59 -13.20
CA ARG A 500 3.91 20.39 -14.03
C ARG A 500 3.69 21.89 -13.86
N ALA A 501 2.44 22.34 -13.76
CA ALA A 501 2.11 23.75 -13.57
C ALA A 501 2.59 24.25 -12.20
N GLN A 502 2.37 23.47 -11.14
CA GLN A 502 2.84 23.77 -9.78
C GLN A 502 4.37 23.84 -9.69
N SER A 503 5.07 22.88 -10.30
CA SER A 503 6.55 22.89 -10.34
C SER A 503 7.09 24.14 -11.05
N ARG A 504 6.54 24.49 -12.22
CA ARG A 504 6.92 25.73 -12.94
C ARG A 504 6.67 27.00 -12.11
N ALA A 505 5.56 27.05 -11.37
CA ALA A 505 5.24 28.18 -10.50
C ALA A 505 6.21 28.29 -9.30
N SER A 506 6.61 27.16 -8.71
CA SER A 506 7.61 27.13 -7.63
C SER A 506 8.96 27.68 -8.09
N ILE A 507 9.45 27.18 -9.24
CA ILE A 507 10.72 27.63 -9.84
C ILE A 507 10.68 29.14 -10.15
N ALA A 508 9.57 29.63 -10.71
CA ALA A 508 9.41 31.05 -11.00
C ALA A 508 9.38 31.93 -9.74
N THR A 509 8.90 31.39 -8.61
CA THR A 509 8.86 32.10 -7.33
C THR A 509 10.24 32.14 -6.68
N GLU A 510 10.98 31.04 -6.71
CA GLU A 510 12.38 30.98 -6.23
C GLU A 510 13.29 31.92 -7.03
N GLN A 511 13.15 31.95 -8.35
CA GLN A 511 13.90 32.88 -9.21
C GLN A 511 13.60 34.35 -8.88
N LYS A 512 12.35 34.69 -8.52
CA LYS A 512 11.99 36.04 -8.10
C LYS A 512 12.49 36.39 -6.69
N ALA A 513 12.64 35.41 -5.81
CA ALA A 513 13.17 35.61 -4.45
C ALA A 513 14.70 35.71 -4.42
N ALA A 514 15.39 35.19 -5.45
CA ALA A 514 16.83 35.25 -5.62
C ALA A 514 17.35 36.52 -6.34
N LEU A 515 16.43 37.33 -6.88
CA LEU A 515 16.67 38.65 -7.49
C LEU A 515 16.32 39.75 -6.48
#